data_AF-A0A966C5P6-F1
#
_entry.id   AF-A0A966C5P6-F1
#
_cell.length_a   1.000
_cell.length_b   1.000
_cell.length_c   1.000
_cell.angle_alpha   90.00
_cell.angle_beta   90.00
_cell.angle_gamma   90.00
#
_symmetry.space_group_name_H-M   'P 1'
#
loop_
_entity.id
_entity.type
_entity.pdbx_description
1 polymer ?
#
loop_
_entity_poly.entity_id
_entity_poly.type
_entity_poly.pdbx_seq_one_letter_code
_entity_poly.pdbx_strand_id
1 'polypeptide(L)' 'NLRLLSPDETYSNHLQAVFEYTKRAFVWPHREWDIDLAHDGRVLEMLSEHSLQGLLQGYVLTGRHGVFASYEAFIQI' A
#
# COMPACT_ATOMS: atom_id res chain seq x y z
N ASN A 1 -0.48 -1.13 15.00
CA ASN A 1 0.76 -0.63 14.36
C ASN A 1 1.09 -1.50 13.14
N LEU A 2 0.40 -1.26 12.02
CA LEU A 2 0.41 -2.09 10.81
C LEU A 2 0.21 -1.20 9.58
N ARG A 3 0.93 -1.48 8.48
CA ARG A 3 0.69 -0.94 7.14
C ARG A 3 0.62 -2.06 6.10
N LEU A 4 -0.23 -1.90 5.10
CA LEU A 4 -0.25 -2.74 3.90
C LEU A 4 0.45 -1.97 2.78
N LEU A 5 1.30 -2.65 2.01
CA LEU A 5 1.95 -2.09 0.83
C LEU A 5 1.69 -3.01 -0.36
N SER A 6 1.34 -2.43 -1.50
CA SER A 6 1.07 -3.17 -2.73
C SER A 6 1.33 -2.30 -3.96
N PRO A 7 1.93 -2.83 -5.04
CA PRO A 7 2.31 -2.02 -6.19
C PRO A 7 1.12 -1.70 -7.12
N ASP A 8 0.10 -1.01 -6.60
CA ASP A 8 -1.18 -0.75 -7.28
C ASP A 8 -2.01 -2.02 -7.55
N GLU A 9 -1.94 -2.98 -6.62
CA GLU A 9 -2.56 -4.30 -6.78
C GLU A 9 -3.46 -4.70 -5.60
N THR A 10 -3.79 -3.80 -4.66
CA THR A 10 -4.58 -4.17 -3.47
C THR A 10 -5.97 -4.70 -3.86
N TYR A 11 -6.66 -4.03 -4.78
CA TYR A 11 -7.95 -4.53 -5.30
C TYR A 11 -7.79 -5.81 -6.10
N SER A 12 -6.77 -5.86 -6.96
CA SER A 12 -6.58 -6.98 -7.88
C SER A 12 -6.20 -8.28 -7.14
N ASN A 13 -5.51 -8.16 -6.02
CA ASN A 13 -5.22 -9.27 -5.10
C ASN A 13 -6.37 -9.56 -4.12
N HIS A 14 -7.56 -9.02 -4.34
CA HIS A 14 -8.76 -9.22 -3.52
C HIS A 14 -8.62 -8.79 -2.04
N LEU A 15 -7.77 -7.81 -1.75
CA LEU A 15 -7.53 -7.30 -0.40
C LEU A 15 -8.34 -6.03 -0.07
N GLN A 16 -9.30 -5.63 -0.91
CA GLN A 16 -10.05 -4.38 -0.76
C GLN A 16 -10.87 -4.25 0.54
N ALA A 17 -11.13 -5.36 1.25
CA ALA A 17 -11.78 -5.31 2.56
C ALA A 17 -11.04 -4.41 3.57
N VAL A 18 -9.73 -4.18 3.39
CA VAL A 18 -8.97 -3.23 4.21
C VAL A 18 -9.51 -1.80 4.09
N PHE A 19 -10.13 -1.45 2.97
CA PHE A 19 -10.66 -0.10 2.74
C PHE A 19 -11.95 0.21 3.49
N GLU A 20 -12.56 -0.78 4.15
CA GLU A 20 -13.62 -0.58 5.15
C GLU A 20 -13.09 0.06 6.44
N TYR A 21 -11.79 -0.13 6.74
CA TYR A 21 -11.16 0.31 7.99
C TYR A 21 -10.11 1.41 7.80
N THR A 22 -9.60 1.58 6.58
CA THR A 22 -8.59 2.59 6.25
C THR A 22 -8.69 2.98 4.77
N LYS A 23 -7.70 3.71 4.28
CA LYS A 23 -7.60 4.24 2.91
C LYS A 23 -6.16 4.15 2.43
N ARG A 24 -5.95 4.42 1.14
CA ARG A 24 -4.64 4.58 0.51
C ARG A 24 -4.07 5.94 0.86
N ALA A 25 -2.84 5.95 1.37
CA ALA A 25 -2.12 7.16 1.68
C ALA A 25 -1.73 7.87 0.38
N PHE A 26 -2.22 9.07 0.18
CA PHE A 26 -1.90 9.86 -1.01
C PHE A 26 -1.76 11.33 -0.65
N VAL A 27 -0.66 11.94 -1.11
CA VAL A 27 -0.27 13.30 -0.70
C VAL A 27 -0.65 14.37 -1.73
N TRP A 28 -1.02 13.95 -2.94
CA TRP A 28 -1.42 14.87 -4.00
C TRP A 28 -2.91 15.23 -3.86
N PRO A 29 -3.35 16.35 -4.47
CA PRO A 29 -4.75 16.78 -4.39
C PRO A 29 -5.72 15.71 -4.89
N HIS A 30 -6.76 15.44 -4.10
CA HIS A 30 -7.81 14.50 -4.47
C HIS A 30 -8.72 15.08 -5.57
N ARG A 31 -9.37 14.20 -6.31
CA ARG A 31 -10.37 14.45 -7.33
C ARG A 31 -11.69 13.78 -6.96
N GLU A 32 -12.78 14.20 -7.57
CA GLU A 32 -14.12 13.68 -7.26
C GLU A 32 -14.28 12.18 -7.59
N TRP A 33 -13.46 11.67 -8.51
CA TRP A 33 -13.45 10.27 -8.93
C TRP A 33 -12.43 9.40 -8.17
N ASP A 34 -11.68 9.96 -7.23
CA ASP A 34 -10.70 9.22 -6.44
C ASP A 34 -11.41 8.35 -5.40
N ILE A 35 -11.15 7.04 -5.46
CA ILE A 35 -11.77 6.05 -4.57
C ILE A 35 -10.77 5.66 -3.48
N ASP A 36 -11.25 5.53 -2.25
CA ASP A 36 -10.48 4.96 -1.14
C ASP A 36 -9.10 5.60 -0.90
N LEU A 37 -9.00 6.91 -1.05
CA LEU A 37 -7.80 7.74 -0.85
C LEU A 37 -7.94 8.67 0.36
N ALA A 38 -6.88 8.81 1.15
CA ALA A 38 -6.77 9.74 2.28
C ALA A 38 -5.32 10.20 2.46
N HIS A 39 -5.12 11.40 3.01
CA HIS A 39 -3.78 11.90 3.31
C HIS A 39 -3.07 11.10 4.42
N ASP A 40 -3.82 10.41 5.29
CA ASP A 40 -3.35 9.68 6.47
C ASP A 40 -3.63 8.16 6.41
N GLY A 41 -3.87 7.63 5.21
CA GLY A 41 -4.16 6.22 4.97
C GLY A 41 -3.08 5.24 5.50
N ARG A 42 -3.48 3.98 5.70
CA ARG A 42 -2.60 2.90 6.19
C ARG A 42 -2.19 1.91 5.11
N VAL A 43 -2.79 2.00 3.93
CA VAL A 43 -2.34 1.29 2.71
C VAL A 43 -1.43 2.23 1.92
N LEU A 44 -0.28 1.76 1.45
CA LEU A 44 0.55 2.50 0.50
C LEU A 44 0.53 1.78 -0.84
N GLU A 45 0.24 2.54 -1.90
CA GLU A 45 0.36 2.06 -3.27
C GLU A 45 1.20 3.01 -4.11
N MET A 46 1.98 2.43 -5.00
CA MET A 46 2.79 3.05 -6.02
C MET A 46 3.16 1.94 -6.98
N LEU A 47 3.12 2.16 -8.30
CA LEU A 47 3.49 1.14 -9.29
C LEU A 47 5.03 0.93 -9.32
N SER A 48 5.58 0.39 -8.23
CA SER A 48 7.00 0.12 -8.01
C SER A 48 7.21 -0.83 -6.84
N GLU A 49 7.61 -2.07 -7.14
CA GLU A 49 7.95 -3.09 -6.16
C GLU A 49 9.15 -2.64 -5.30
N HIS A 50 10.23 -2.18 -5.95
CA HIS A 50 11.43 -1.68 -5.27
C HIS A 50 11.13 -0.61 -4.21
N SER A 51 10.37 0.42 -4.59
CA SER A 51 10.09 1.54 -3.70
C SER A 51 9.30 1.09 -2.47
N LEU A 52 8.29 0.26 -2.69
CA LEU A 52 7.44 -0.24 -1.61
C LEU A 52 8.17 -1.27 -0.74
N GLN A 53 9.00 -2.15 -1.32
CA GLN A 53 9.86 -3.10 -0.60
C GLN A 53 10.82 -2.34 0.32
N GLY A 54 11.51 -1.32 -0.20
CA GLY A 54 12.42 -0.48 0.59
C GLY A 54 11.71 0.27 1.72
N LEU A 55 10.53 0.83 1.45
CA LEU A 55 9.71 1.48 2.47
C LEU A 55 9.27 0.50 3.56
N LEU A 56 8.83 -0.72 3.19
CA LEU A 56 8.47 -1.75 4.14
C LEU A 56 9.65 -2.19 5.01
N GLN A 57 10.83 -2.40 4.40
CA GLN A 57 12.04 -2.74 5.15
C GLN A 57 12.36 -1.68 6.20
N GLY A 58 12.36 -0.39 5.83
CA GLY A 58 12.54 0.70 6.80
C GLY A 58 11.45 0.73 7.87
N TYR A 59 10.20 0.43 7.50
CA TYR A 59 9.07 0.34 8.43
C TYR A 59 9.28 -0.75 9.49
N VAL A 60 9.70 -1.93 9.06
CA VAL A 60 9.90 -3.10 9.95
C VAL A 60 11.15 -2.94 10.79
N LEU A 61 12.26 -2.48 10.21
CA LEU A 61 13.52 -2.22 10.93
C LEU A 61 13.37 -1.17 12.04
N THR A 62 12.36 -0.29 11.94
CA THR A 62 12.03 0.69 12.98
C THR A 62 10.99 0.17 13.99
N GLY A 63 10.81 -1.15 14.11
CA GLY A 63 10.04 -1.81 15.18
C GLY A 63 8.54 -1.91 14.94
N ARG A 64 8.10 -1.90 13.68
CA ARG A 64 6.68 -1.89 13.29
C ARG A 64 6.36 -3.08 12.38
N HIS A 65 5.08 -3.25 12.01
CA HIS A 65 4.63 -4.42 11.24
C HIS A 65 4.11 -4.01 9.87
N GLY A 66 4.35 -4.83 8.84
CA GLY A 66 3.75 -4.61 7.53
C GLY A 66 3.52 -5.89 6.76
N VAL A 67 2.67 -5.78 5.75
CA VAL A 67 2.38 -6.83 4.77
C VAL A 67 2.68 -6.27 3.39
N PHE A 68 3.37 -7.05 2.56
CA PHE A 68 3.61 -6.75 1.15
C PHE A 68 2.81 -7.72 0.30
N ALA A 69 1.92 -7.21 -0.54
CA ALA A 69 1.15 -8.01 -1.48
C ALA A 69 1.49 -7.58 -2.90
N SER A 70 1.95 -8.53 -3.72
CA SER A 70 2.24 -8.33 -5.13
C SER A 70 1.96 -9.62 -5.90
N TYR A 71 1.72 -9.51 -7.20
CA TYR A 71 1.69 -10.64 -8.11
C TYR A 71 3.01 -11.41 -8.06
N GLU A 72 2.89 -12.75 -8.08
CA GLU A 72 4.02 -13.66 -7.95
C GLU A 72 5.09 -13.45 -9.03
N ALA A 73 4.67 -13.12 -10.26
CA ALA A 73 5.61 -12.90 -11.36
C ALA A 73 6.51 -11.67 -11.17
N PHE A 74 6.09 -10.69 -10.34
CA PHE A 74 6.76 -9.40 -10.20
C PHE A 74 7.45 -9.22 -8.84
N ILE A 75 7.17 -10.05 -7.84
CA ILE A 75 7.83 -9.98 -6.51
C ILE A 75 9.35 -10.18 -6.55
N GLN A 76 9.88 -10.73 -7.66
CA GLN A 76 11.31 -11.01 -7.84
C GLN A 76 12.13 -9.80 -8.30
N ILE A 77 11.48 -8.71 -8.71
CA ILE A 77 12.11 -7.44 -9.03
C ILE A 77 12.81 -6.88 -7.80
#